data_AF-A0A5S9MEI4-F1
#
_entry.id   AF-A0A5S9MEI4-F1
#
_cell.length_a   1.000
_cell.length_b   1.000
_cell.length_c   1.000
_cell.angle_alpha   90.00
_cell.angle_beta   90.00
_cell.angle_gamma   90.00
#
_symmetry.space_group_name_H-M   'P 1'
#
loop_
_entity.id
_entity.type
_entity.pdbx_description
1 polymer ?
#
loop_
_entity_poly.entity_id
_entity_poly.type
_entity_poly.pdbx_seq_one_letter_code
_entity_poly.pdbx_strand_id
1 'polypeptide(L)'
;MPKKEYPVNIANDVYDLIVKFANYGFNRSHAVAYSMIGFQLAYLKAHYPLYFMCGLLTSVIGNEDKVAQYFYEAKEKGISVLKPSINKSEFPFTVEKGRSATA
;
A
#
# COMPACT_ATOMS: atom_id res chain seq x y z
N MET A 1 36.39 -30.42 -4.44
CA MET A 1 35.53 -29.52 -3.64
C MET A 1 35.60 -30.01 -2.20
N PRO A 2 36.08 -29.22 -1.23
CA PRO A 2 36.26 -29.70 0.14
C PRO A 2 34.89 -29.97 0.78
N LYS A 3 34.68 -31.17 1.33
CA LYS A 3 33.49 -31.51 2.12
C LYS A 3 33.57 -30.73 3.44
N LYS A 4 32.54 -29.95 3.76
CA LYS A 4 32.36 -29.39 5.11
C LYS A 4 32.08 -30.56 6.07
N GLU A 5 32.99 -30.82 7.01
CA GLU A 5 32.87 -31.91 7.98
C GLU A 5 31.95 -31.50 9.13
N TYR A 6 30.65 -31.73 8.98
CA TYR A 6 29.67 -31.62 10.06
C TYR A 6 29.24 -33.03 10.54
N PRO A 7 28.92 -33.20 11.83
CA PRO A 7 28.33 -34.44 12.33
C PRO A 7 27.04 -34.79 11.58
N VAL A 8 26.90 -36.06 11.18
CA VAL A 8 25.76 -36.55 10.39
C VAL A 8 24.42 -36.24 11.05
N ASN A 9 24.35 -36.38 12.37
CA ASN A 9 23.13 -36.11 13.14
C ASN A 9 22.65 -34.66 12.96
N ILE A 10 23.57 -33.69 13.02
CA ILE A 10 23.27 -32.28 12.84
C ILE A 10 22.80 -32.00 11.41
N ALA A 11 23.40 -32.64 10.41
CA ALA A 11 22.99 -32.49 9.02
C ALA A 11 21.56 -33.00 8.78
N ASN A 12 21.19 -34.14 9.40
CA ASN A 12 19.83 -34.69 9.33
C ASN A 12 18.81 -33.79 10.02
N ASP A 13 19.12 -33.30 11.23
CA ASP A 13 18.23 -32.40 11.98
C ASP A 13 17.95 -31.09 11.21
N VAL A 14 18.99 -30.50 10.59
CA VAL A 14 18.84 -29.29 9.77
C VAL A 14 18.03 -29.57 8.50
N TYR A 15 18.22 -30.73 7.87
CA TYR A 15 17.45 -31.10 6.69
C TYR A 15 15.96 -31.27 7.03
N ASP A 16 15.63 -31.94 8.13
CA ASP A 16 14.24 -32.10 8.59
C ASP A 16 13.58 -30.74 8.89
N LEU A 17 14.34 -29.77 9.42
CA LEU A 17 13.87 -28.40 9.56
C LEU A 17 13.60 -27.75 8.20
N ILE A 18 14.51 -27.87 7.22
CA ILE A 18 14.32 -27.32 5.87
C ILE A 18 13.05 -27.87 5.23
N VAL A 19 12.80 -29.19 5.33
CA VAL A 19 11.59 -29.83 4.79
C VAL A 19 10.33 -29.28 5.47
N LYS A 20 10.35 -29.11 6.80
CA LYS A 20 9.23 -28.50 7.54
C LYS A 20 8.97 -27.05 7.09
N PHE A 21 10.01 -26.25 6.93
CA PHE A 21 9.91 -24.85 6.50
C PHE A 21 9.52 -24.71 5.02
N ALA A 22 9.91 -25.65 4.16
CA ALA A 22 9.62 -25.60 2.72
C ALA A 22 8.12 -25.56 2.42
N ASN A 23 7.28 -26.17 3.27
CA ASN A 23 5.82 -26.11 3.12
C ASN A 23 5.24 -24.70 3.25
N TYR A 24 5.95 -23.77 3.91
CA TYR A 24 5.53 -22.39 4.11
C TYR A 24 6.59 -21.37 3.67
N GLY A 25 7.60 -21.83 2.94
CA GLY A 25 8.66 -20.99 2.40
C GLY A 25 8.10 -20.03 1.38
N PHE A 26 8.30 -18.73 1.59
CA PHE A 26 7.83 -17.70 0.66
C PHE A 26 8.97 -17.19 -0.23
N ASN A 27 8.65 -16.87 -1.48
CA ASN A 27 9.64 -16.31 -2.39
C ASN A 27 10.06 -14.90 -1.95
N ARG A 28 11.32 -14.77 -1.53
CA ARG A 28 11.87 -13.51 -1.03
C ARG A 28 11.83 -12.39 -2.07
N SER A 29 12.11 -12.65 -3.35
CA SER A 29 12.12 -11.58 -4.36
C SER A 29 10.73 -11.01 -4.56
N HIS A 30 9.70 -11.86 -4.56
CA HIS A 30 8.30 -11.43 -4.60
C HIS A 30 7.93 -10.61 -3.37
N ALA A 31 8.26 -11.11 -2.16
CA ALA A 31 7.96 -10.39 -0.92
C ALA A 31 8.60 -8.99 -0.89
N VAL A 32 9.87 -8.89 -1.28
CA VAL A 32 10.62 -7.62 -1.25
C VAL A 32 10.03 -6.62 -2.26
N ALA A 33 9.72 -7.04 -3.48
CA ALA A 33 9.16 -6.17 -4.51
C ALA A 33 7.82 -5.55 -4.07
N TYR A 34 6.89 -6.37 -3.57
CA TYR A 34 5.59 -5.88 -3.10
C TYR A 34 5.70 -5.05 -1.81
N SER A 35 6.60 -5.42 -0.90
CA SER A 35 6.84 -4.63 0.32
C SER A 35 7.35 -3.23 0.00
N MET A 36 8.18 -3.09 -1.04
CA MET A 36 8.67 -1.79 -1.49
C MET A 36 7.53 -0.87 -1.96
N ILE A 37 6.60 -1.40 -2.76
CA ILE A 37 5.42 -0.65 -3.23
C ILE A 37 4.53 -0.27 -2.03
N GLY A 38 4.28 -1.21 -1.13
CA GLY A 38 3.50 -0.95 0.09
C GLY A 38 4.11 0.17 0.95
N PHE A 39 5.43 0.16 1.10
CA PHE A 39 6.17 1.20 1.82
C PHE A 39 6.06 2.57 1.12
N GLN A 40 6.19 2.61 -0.21
CA GLN A 40 6.03 3.85 -0.98
C GLN A 40 4.62 4.44 -0.84
N LEU A 41 3.58 3.61 -0.89
CA LEU A 41 2.20 4.04 -0.67
C LEU A 41 1.99 4.56 0.76
N ALA A 42 2.54 3.87 1.76
CA ALA A 42 2.48 4.31 3.15
C ALA A 42 3.17 5.66 3.35
N TYR A 43 4.34 5.86 2.71
CA TYR A 43 5.05 7.13 2.74
C TYR A 43 4.22 8.27 2.12
N LEU A 44 3.61 8.04 0.95
CA LEU A 44 2.72 9.04 0.33
C LEU A 44 1.49 9.33 1.19
N LYS A 45 0.88 8.32 1.80
CA LYS A 45 -0.26 8.49 2.69
C LYS A 45 0.10 9.28 3.96
N ALA A 46 1.31 9.12 4.48
CA ALA A 46 1.78 9.82 5.68
C ALA A 46 2.17 11.27 5.41
N HIS A 47 2.89 11.54 4.31
CA HIS A 47 3.46 12.88 4.04
C HIS A 47 2.63 13.72 3.05
N TYR A 48 1.86 13.08 2.17
CA TYR A 48 1.04 13.73 1.14
C TYR A 48 -0.41 13.19 1.13
N PRO A 49 -1.12 13.16 2.28
CA PRO A 49 -2.43 12.50 2.42
C PRO A 49 -3.48 13.05 1.46
N LEU A 50 -3.47 14.37 1.21
CA LEU A 50 -4.42 15.03 0.31
C LEU A 50 -4.28 14.53 -1.14
N TYR A 51 -3.04 14.49 -1.65
CA TYR A 51 -2.74 14.00 -3.00
C TYR A 51 -2.92 12.49 -3.10
N PHE A 52 -2.59 11.74 -2.04
CA PHE A 52 -2.80 10.31 -1.97
C PHE A 52 -4.29 9.96 -2.09
N MET A 53 -5.16 10.60 -1.30
CA MET A 53 -6.61 10.36 -1.37
C MET A 53 -7.21 10.79 -2.72
N CYS A 54 -6.71 11.89 -3.30
CA CYS A 54 -7.11 12.34 -4.63
C CYS A 54 -6.80 11.29 -5.72
N GLY A 55 -5.59 10.70 -5.67
CA GLY A 55 -5.20 9.62 -6.57
C GLY A 55 -6.01 8.34 -6.33
N LEU A 56 -6.29 8.01 -5.07
CA LEU A 56 -7.07 6.84 -4.69
C LEU A 56 -8.52 6.93 -5.20
N LEU A 57 -9.17 8.08 -5.04
CA LEU A 57 -10.52 8.35 -5.56
C LEU A 57 -10.55 8.28 -7.10
N THR A 58 -9.53 8.85 -7.76
CA THR A 58 -9.39 8.78 -9.22
C THR A 58 -9.23 7.34 -9.72
N SER A 59 -8.48 6.50 -9.00
CA SER A 59 -8.25 5.09 -9.34
C SER A 59 -9.53 4.24 -9.35
N VAL A 60 -10.60 4.68 -8.69
CA VAL A 60 -11.84 3.90 -8.54
C VAL A 60 -13.05 4.59 -9.16
N ILE A 61 -12.84 5.54 -10.07
CA ILE A 61 -13.92 6.11 -10.88
C ILE A 61 -14.67 4.98 -11.59
N GLY A 62 -15.99 4.94 -11.43
CA GLY A 62 -16.86 3.87 -11.94
C GLY A 62 -17.16 2.75 -10.93
N ASN A 63 -16.57 2.77 -9.74
CA ASN A 63 -16.92 1.86 -8.64
C ASN A 63 -17.49 2.66 -7.46
N GLU A 64 -18.82 2.76 -7.40
CA GLU A 64 -19.53 3.60 -6.42
C GLU A 64 -19.27 3.16 -4.97
N ASP A 65 -19.20 1.85 -4.71
CA ASP A 65 -18.93 1.31 -3.37
C ASP A 65 -17.55 1.75 -2.84
N LYS A 66 -16.51 1.65 -3.68
CA LYS A 66 -15.15 2.06 -3.32
C LYS A 66 -15.03 3.58 -3.20
N VAL A 67 -15.71 4.33 -4.08
CA VAL A 67 -15.75 5.79 -3.98
C VAL A 67 -16.37 6.21 -2.64
N ALA A 68 -17.48 5.59 -2.24
CA ALA A 68 -18.12 5.85 -0.95
C ALA A 68 -17.17 5.50 0.21
N GLN A 69 -16.52 4.34 0.18
CA GLN A 69 -15.57 3.93 1.21
C GLN A 69 -14.43 4.95 1.39
N TYR A 70 -13.80 5.37 0.30
CA TYR A 70 -12.71 6.35 0.36
C TYR A 70 -13.17 7.76 0.73
N PHE A 71 -14.40 8.11 0.37
CA PHE A 71 -15.02 9.36 0.81
C PHE A 71 -15.18 9.41 2.34
N TYR A 72 -15.64 8.31 2.95
CA TYR A 72 -15.73 8.22 4.41
C TYR A 72 -14.35 8.29 5.07
N GLU A 73 -13.34 7.59 4.53
CA GLU A 73 -11.97 7.67 5.05
C GLU A 73 -11.40 9.09 4.95
N ALA A 74 -11.62 9.78 3.83
CA ALA A 74 -11.19 11.18 3.64
C ALA A 74 -11.83 12.08 4.72
N LYS A 75 -13.12 11.90 4.98
CA LYS A 75 -13.86 12.66 6.00
C LYS A 75 -13.33 12.40 7.42
N GLU A 76 -13.04 11.15 7.79
CA GLU A 76 -12.42 10.82 9.08
C GLU A 76 -11.04 11.44 9.26
N LYS A 77 -10.30 11.62 8.17
CA LYS A 77 -8.99 12.29 8.14
C LYS A 77 -9.09 13.82 8.08
N GLY A 78 -10.28 14.39 8.16
CA GLY A 78 -10.51 15.84 8.09
C GLY A 78 -10.30 16.44 6.70
N ILE A 79 -10.30 15.62 5.64
CA ILE A 79 -10.18 16.06 4.26
C ILE A 79 -11.58 16.34 3.71
N SER A 80 -11.85 17.59 3.37
CA SER A 80 -13.12 18.00 2.78
C SER A 80 -13.16 17.66 1.29
N VAL A 81 -14.10 16.83 0.88
CA VAL A 81 -14.37 16.51 -0.53
C VAL A 81 -15.55 17.34 -1.00
N LEU A 82 -15.32 18.17 -2.03
CA LEU A 82 -16.33 19.06 -2.60
C LEU A 82 -17.20 18.34 -3.62
N LYS A 83 -18.42 18.87 -3.83
CA LYS A 83 -19.30 18.43 -4.93
C LYS A 83 -18.69 18.87 -6.27
N PRO A 84 -18.96 18.14 -7.37
CA PRO A 84 -18.49 18.52 -8.70
C PRO A 84 -19.05 19.90 -9.09
N SER A 85 -18.21 20.69 -9.76
CA SER A 85 -18.53 22.02 -10.27
C SER A 85 -18.14 22.12 -11.73
N ILE A 86 -19.08 22.58 -12.57
CA ILE A 86 -18.86 22.75 -14.01
C ILE A 86 -17.67 23.67 -14.31
N ASN A 87 -17.40 24.66 -13.44
CA ASN A 87 -16.37 25.68 -13.67
C ASN A 87 -14.99 25.31 -13.13
N LYS A 88 -14.90 24.31 -12.24
CA LYS A 88 -13.67 24.03 -11.47
C LYS A 88 -13.23 22.56 -11.50
N SER A 89 -14.16 21.64 -11.69
CA SER A 89 -13.85 20.20 -11.66
C SER A 89 -13.29 19.74 -12.99
N GLU A 90 -12.39 18.76 -12.93
CA GLU A 90 -11.88 18.04 -14.09
C GLU A 90 -12.46 16.61 -14.10
N PHE A 91 -12.09 15.83 -15.13
CA PHE A 91 -12.46 14.41 -15.19
C PHE A 91 -11.91 13.60 -13.99
N PRO A 92 -10.60 13.65 -13.66
CA PRO A 92 -10.11 13.04 -12.42
C PRO A 92 -10.46 13.90 -11.20
N PHE A 93 -10.37 13.30 -10.01
CA PHE A 93 -10.38 14.10 -8.79
C PHE A 93 -9.14 15.00 -8.79
N THR A 94 -9.33 16.26 -8.40
CA THR A 94 -8.25 17.26 -8.30
C THR A 94 -8.23 17.91 -6.93
N VAL A 95 -7.04 18.34 -6.52
CA VAL A 95 -6.84 19.09 -5.28
C VAL A 95 -7.02 20.57 -5.56
N GLU A 96 -8.12 21.16 -5.08
CA GLU A 96 -8.32 22.61 -5.12
C GLU A 96 -7.47 23.29 -4.02
N LYS A 97 -6.56 24.19 -4.41
CA LYS A 97 -5.84 25.07 -3.47
C LYS A 97 -6.78 26.19 -2.99
N GLY A 98 -7.78 25.83 -2.19
CA GLY A 98 -8.64 26.77 -1.47
C GLY A 98 -8.05 27.16 -0.12
N ARG A 99 -8.14 28.45 0.24
CA ARG A 99 -7.67 29.04 1.50
C ARG A 99 -8.00 28.11 2.67
N SER A 100 -6.97 27.69 3.41
CA SER A 100 -7.13 27.03 4.70
C SER A 100 -8.13 27.83 5.52
N ALA A 101 -9.22 27.19 5.97
CA ALA A 101 -10.12 27.77 6.95
C ALA A 101 -9.39 27.80 8.31
N THR A 102 -8.42 28.70 8.41
CA THR A 102 -7.80 29.18 9.64
C THR A 102 -7.73 30.70 9.56
N ALA A 103 -8.85 31.33 9.84
CA ALA A 103 -8.99 32.67 10.41
C ALA A 103 -10.41 32.82 10.94
#